data_AF-A0A2X1Y6F7-F1
#
_entry.id   AF-A0A2X1Y6F7-F1
#
_cell.length_a   1.000
_cell.length_b   1.000
_cell.length_c   1.000
_cell.angle_alpha   90.00
_cell.angle_beta   90.00
_cell.angle_gamma   90.00
#
_symmetry.space_group_name_H-M   'P 1'
#
loop_
_entity.id
_entity.type
_entity.pdbx_description
1 polymer ?
#
loop_
_entity_poly.entity_id
_entity_poly.type
_entity_poly.pdbx_seq_one_letter_code
_entity_poly.pdbx_strand_id
1 'polypeptide(L)'
;MNKKITLASVALLSLTLVGCGAKNDAKENTAKENNTKVEANNVEKTTEEALELKDGTYTGKSSEDDFGGHMEVTITVADGKISNTEVKNLQKDGSEKGEDYGKEAGEEGHKTAQMTLEASQTYGQELTEKGSVE
;
A
#
# COMPACT_ATOMS: atom_id res chain seq x y z
N MET A 1 -8.88 43.36 -40.03
CA MET A 1 -9.54 42.13 -40.52
C MET A 1 -10.27 41.47 -39.37
N ASN A 2 -11.46 40.98 -39.67
CA ASN A 2 -12.48 40.40 -38.81
C ASN A 2 -12.70 38.94 -39.25
N LYS A 3 -13.25 38.12 -38.34
CA LYS A 3 -13.87 36.77 -38.50
C LYS A 3 -12.89 35.59 -38.22
N LYS A 4 -13.20 34.48 -37.52
CA LYS A 4 -14.44 33.84 -36.99
C LYS A 4 -14.16 32.99 -35.73
N ILE A 5 -15.24 32.79 -34.97
CA ILE A 5 -15.49 31.83 -33.87
C ILE A 5 -15.62 30.39 -34.40
N THR A 6 -15.23 29.37 -33.61
CA THR A 6 -16.00 28.09 -33.55
C THR A 6 -15.82 27.40 -32.19
N LEU A 7 -16.94 27.28 -31.47
CA LEU A 7 -17.16 26.40 -30.32
C LEU A 7 -17.23 24.95 -30.79
N ALA A 8 -16.62 24.02 -30.08
CA ALA A 8 -16.95 22.59 -30.17
C ALA A 8 -17.36 22.08 -28.79
N SER A 9 -18.67 22.02 -28.57
CA SER A 9 -19.30 21.26 -27.50
C SER A 9 -19.30 19.78 -27.87
N VAL A 10 -18.68 18.94 -27.03
CA VAL A 10 -18.97 17.50 -27.01
C VAL A 10 -19.46 17.19 -25.61
N ALA A 11 -20.75 16.93 -25.53
CA ALA A 11 -21.43 16.38 -24.38
C ALA A 11 -21.32 14.84 -24.40
N LEU A 12 -21.86 14.20 -23.35
CA LEU A 12 -22.06 12.76 -23.09
C LEU A 12 -20.86 12.11 -22.37
N LEU A 13 -21.01 11.37 -21.26
CA LEU A 13 -22.17 10.64 -20.75
C LEU A 13 -22.00 10.37 -19.24
N SER A 14 -23.02 10.67 -18.46
CA SER A 14 -23.15 10.32 -17.04
C SER A 14 -23.41 8.82 -16.86
N LEU A 15 -22.60 8.13 -16.06
CA LEU A 15 -22.98 6.85 -15.47
C LEU A 15 -23.35 7.05 -14.00
N THR A 16 -24.54 6.59 -13.67
CA THR A 16 -25.25 6.80 -12.42
C THR A 16 -24.69 5.94 -11.28
N LEU A 17 -24.44 6.61 -10.16
CA LEU A 17 -24.22 6.05 -8.84
C LEU A 17 -25.43 5.19 -8.41
N VAL A 18 -25.28 3.86 -8.39
CA VAL A 18 -26.23 2.97 -7.71
C VAL A 18 -25.75 2.79 -6.28
N GLY A 19 -26.49 3.39 -5.35
CA GLY A 19 -26.31 3.23 -3.92
C GLY A 19 -27.60 2.80 -3.23
N CYS A 20 -27.40 1.98 -2.19
CA CYS A 20 -28.25 1.71 -1.03
C CYS A 20 -29.30 0.58 -1.12
N GLY A 21 -29.22 -0.34 -0.14
CA GLY A 21 -30.32 -1.24 0.21
C GLY A 21 -29.90 -2.44 1.06
N ALA A 22 -29.70 -2.22 2.36
CA ALA A 22 -29.41 -3.23 3.38
C ALA A 22 -30.46 -4.36 3.50
N LYS A 23 -30.02 -5.55 3.93
CA LYS A 23 -30.74 -6.41 4.88
C LYS A 23 -29.74 -7.31 5.62
N ASN A 24 -29.66 -7.06 6.93
CA ASN A 24 -29.08 -7.94 7.92
C ASN A 24 -30.10 -9.02 8.27
N ASP A 25 -29.69 -10.28 8.26
CA ASP A 25 -30.32 -11.33 9.06
C ASP A 25 -29.23 -12.24 9.61
N ALA A 26 -28.94 -12.04 10.90
CA ALA A 26 -28.18 -12.98 11.70
C ALA A 26 -29.11 -14.11 12.17
N LYS A 27 -28.74 -15.36 11.93
CA LYS A 27 -29.06 -16.48 12.83
C LYS A 27 -27.98 -17.57 12.76
N GLU A 28 -27.15 -17.51 13.79
CA GLU A 28 -26.63 -18.62 14.59
C GLU A 28 -27.29 -19.99 14.33
N ASN A 29 -26.44 -21.01 14.11
CA ASN A 29 -26.77 -22.36 14.51
C ASN A 29 -25.49 -23.16 14.84
N THR A 30 -25.26 -23.28 16.15
CA THR A 30 -24.85 -24.48 16.89
C THR A 30 -23.58 -25.22 16.48
N ALA A 31 -22.62 -25.17 17.40
CA ALA A 31 -21.44 -26.02 17.49
C ALA A 31 -21.78 -27.51 17.34
N LYS A 32 -20.96 -28.22 16.56
CA LYS A 32 -20.76 -29.65 16.70
C LYS A 32 -19.27 -29.91 16.76
N GLU A 33 -18.77 -30.11 17.98
CA GLU A 33 -17.48 -30.71 18.23
C GLU A 33 -17.40 -32.05 17.48
N ASN A 34 -16.39 -32.19 16.63
CA ASN A 34 -15.87 -33.49 16.27
C ASN A 34 -14.37 -33.44 16.48
N ASN A 35 -13.96 -33.87 17.68
CA ASN A 35 -12.57 -34.17 17.98
C ASN A 35 -12.14 -35.35 17.09
N THR A 36 -11.43 -35.06 16.01
CA THR A 36 -10.65 -36.05 15.27
C THR A 36 -9.26 -35.51 15.13
N LYS A 37 -8.37 -36.09 15.93
CA LYS A 37 -6.91 -36.00 15.82
C LYS A 37 -6.52 -36.39 14.39
N VAL A 38 -6.08 -35.41 13.60
CA VAL A 38 -5.47 -35.66 12.29
C VAL A 38 -3.98 -35.37 12.42
N GLU A 39 -3.21 -36.39 12.05
CA GLU A 39 -1.76 -36.45 12.09
C GLU A 39 -1.14 -35.32 11.26
N ALA A 40 0.02 -34.86 11.76
CA ALA A 40 0.90 -33.93 11.09
C ALA A 40 1.34 -34.52 9.73
N ASN A 41 0.68 -34.09 8.67
CA ASN A 41 1.09 -34.34 7.31
C ASN A 41 1.66 -33.05 6.74
N ASN A 42 2.93 -33.16 6.33
CA ASN A 42 3.74 -32.19 5.59
C ASN A 42 2.91 -31.11 4.90
N VAL A 43 3.07 -29.87 5.35
CA VAL A 43 2.80 -28.70 4.51
C VAL A 43 3.85 -28.77 3.40
N GLU A 44 3.46 -29.36 2.28
CA GLU A 44 4.12 -29.10 1.01
C GLU A 44 4.19 -27.58 0.89
N LYS A 45 5.44 -27.08 0.87
CA LYS A 45 5.77 -25.72 0.46
C LYS A 45 5.07 -25.49 -0.85
N THR A 46 3.92 -24.82 -0.79
CA THR A 46 3.18 -24.37 -1.95
C THR A 46 4.20 -23.54 -2.71
N THR A 47 4.63 -24.08 -3.86
CA THR A 47 5.46 -23.31 -4.77
C THR A 47 4.55 -22.17 -5.18
N GLU A 48 4.77 -20.99 -4.59
CA GLU A 48 4.16 -19.76 -5.06
C GLU A 48 4.49 -19.70 -6.55
N GLU A 49 3.51 -19.97 -7.40
CA GLU A 49 3.62 -19.63 -8.80
C GLU A 49 3.80 -18.11 -8.81
N ALA A 50 5.03 -17.67 -9.01
CA ALA A 50 5.37 -16.26 -9.08
C ALA A 50 4.51 -15.64 -10.18
N LEU A 51 3.46 -14.93 -9.78
CA LEU A 51 2.66 -14.13 -10.70
C LEU A 51 3.63 -13.16 -11.37
N GLU A 52 3.85 -13.34 -12.68
CA GLU A 52 4.75 -12.45 -13.43
C GLU A 52 4.20 -11.03 -13.37
N LEU A 53 4.92 -10.14 -12.67
CA LEU A 53 4.56 -8.74 -12.57
C LEU A 53 4.73 -8.06 -13.93
N LYS A 54 3.95 -7.00 -14.20
CA LYS A 54 4.19 -6.20 -15.40
C LYS A 54 5.36 -5.27 -15.17
N ASP A 55 6.34 -5.33 -16.06
CA ASP A 55 7.47 -4.41 -16.06
C ASP A 55 7.01 -2.95 -16.08
N GLY A 56 7.72 -2.10 -15.34
CA GLY A 56 7.40 -0.69 -15.20
C GLY A 56 7.80 -0.12 -13.84
N THR A 57 7.52 1.17 -13.65
CA THR A 57 7.74 1.88 -12.39
C THR A 57 6.39 2.28 -11.81
N TYR A 58 6.17 1.94 -10.55
CA TYR A 58 4.91 2.14 -9.84
C TYR A 58 5.16 2.94 -8.58
N THR A 59 4.41 4.02 -8.38
CA THR A 59 4.54 4.86 -7.18
C THR A 59 3.23 4.85 -6.41
N GLY A 60 3.30 4.44 -5.15
CA GLY A 60 2.22 4.52 -4.18
C GLY A 60 2.50 5.62 -3.17
N LYS A 61 1.47 6.37 -2.80
CA LYS A 61 1.53 7.41 -1.76
C LYS A 61 0.50 7.10 -0.67
N SER A 62 0.92 7.15 0.59
CA SER A 62 0.00 7.04 1.72
C SER A 62 -0.88 8.28 1.85
N SER A 63 -1.97 8.15 2.61
CA SER A 63 -2.63 9.31 3.19
C SER A 63 -1.66 10.11 4.04
N GLU A 64 -1.98 11.39 4.26
CA GLU A 64 -1.25 12.24 5.19
C GLU A 64 -1.48 11.78 6.64
N ASP A 65 -0.43 11.86 7.47
CA ASP A 65 -0.50 11.72 8.91
C ASP A 65 -1.06 13.00 9.57
N ASP A 66 -1.26 12.98 10.89
CA ASP A 66 -1.81 14.12 11.64
C ASP A 66 -0.96 15.41 11.55
N PHE A 67 0.30 15.28 11.11
CA PHE A 67 1.25 16.39 10.93
C PHE A 67 1.37 16.82 9.45
N GLY A 68 0.62 16.18 8.54
CA GLY A 68 0.66 16.42 7.10
C GLY A 68 1.80 15.72 6.37
N GLY A 69 2.59 14.89 7.06
CA GLY A 69 3.60 14.05 6.44
C GLY A 69 2.99 12.83 5.75
N HIS A 70 3.71 12.20 4.83
CA HIS A 70 3.25 10.99 4.13
C HIS A 70 4.43 10.12 3.71
N MET A 71 4.17 8.87 3.35
CA MET A 71 5.15 7.98 2.74
C MET A 71 4.90 7.85 1.24
N GLU A 72 5.98 7.80 0.47
CA GLU A 72 5.96 7.46 -0.95
C GLU A 72 6.84 6.22 -1.17
N VAL A 73 6.32 5.23 -1.88
CA VAL A 73 7.03 4.00 -2.24
C VAL A 73 7.05 3.89 -3.75
N THR A 74 8.24 3.82 -4.33
CA THR A 74 8.44 3.60 -5.77
C THR A 74 9.05 2.24 -6.01
N ILE A 75 8.33 1.39 -6.74
CA ILE A 75 8.74 0.02 -7.10
C ILE A 75 9.09 0.01 -8.58
N THR A 76 10.25 -0.54 -8.93
CA THR A 76 10.60 -0.86 -10.32
C THR A 76 10.51 -2.36 -10.53
N VAL A 77 9.77 -2.77 -11.56
CA VAL A 77 9.64 -4.14 -12.01
C VAL A 77 10.39 -4.29 -13.34
N ALA A 78 11.27 -5.28 -13.41
CA ALA A 78 11.99 -5.68 -14.61
C ALA A 78 12.03 -7.21 -14.70
N ASP A 79 11.82 -7.75 -15.90
CA ASP A 79 11.77 -9.19 -16.15
C ASP A 79 10.76 -9.92 -15.23
N GLY A 80 9.62 -9.28 -14.99
CA GLY A 80 8.55 -9.81 -14.16
C GLY A 80 8.83 -9.83 -12.65
N LYS A 81 9.92 -9.22 -12.18
CA LYS A 81 10.36 -9.21 -10.77
C LYS A 81 10.58 -7.79 -10.26
N ILE A 82 10.44 -7.59 -8.95
CA ILE A 82 10.83 -6.34 -8.31
C ILE A 82 12.35 -6.23 -8.35
N SER A 83 12.87 -5.24 -9.10
CA SER A 83 14.30 -5.00 -9.27
C SER A 83 14.81 -3.88 -8.36
N ASN A 84 13.93 -3.00 -7.89
CA ASN A 84 14.26 -1.91 -6.98
C ASN A 84 13.01 -1.44 -6.22
N THR A 85 13.20 -1.00 -4.97
CA THR A 85 12.19 -0.31 -4.18
C THR A 85 12.83 0.88 -3.49
N GLU A 86 12.23 2.05 -3.64
CA GLU A 86 12.61 3.28 -2.96
C GLU A 86 11.50 3.69 -2.02
N VAL A 87 11.85 3.97 -0.76
CA VAL A 87 10.91 4.45 0.26
C VAL A 87 11.32 5.85 0.69
N LYS A 88 10.38 6.80 0.64
CA LYS A 88 10.55 8.17 1.13
C LYS A 88 9.53 8.46 2.20
N ASN A 89 10.01 8.86 3.37
CA ASN A 89 9.18 9.38 4.44
C ASN A 89 9.24 10.90 4.38
N LEU A 90 8.15 11.54 4.00
CA LEU A 90 8.11 12.97 3.71
C LEU A 90 7.39 13.75 4.80
N GLN A 91 7.91 14.94 5.07
CA GLN A 91 7.27 15.98 5.86
C GLN A 91 6.20 16.69 5.03
N LYS A 92 5.42 17.56 5.66
CA LYS A 92 4.36 18.34 4.99
C LYS A 92 4.89 19.24 3.87
N ASP A 93 6.11 19.75 4.02
CA ASP A 93 6.76 20.60 3.02
C ASP A 93 7.44 19.81 1.88
N GLY A 94 7.36 18.47 1.92
CA GLY A 94 7.95 17.58 0.93
C GLY A 94 9.43 17.25 1.16
N SER A 95 10.06 17.76 2.22
CA SER A 95 11.39 17.32 2.63
C SER A 95 11.34 15.93 3.27
N GLU A 96 12.41 15.15 3.15
CA GLU A 96 12.48 13.85 3.84
C GLU A 96 12.59 14.03 5.36
N LYS A 97 11.92 13.15 6.09
CA LYS A 97 12.03 13.03 7.55
C LYS A 97 13.43 12.48 7.85
N GLY A 98 14.24 13.27 8.56
CA GLY A 98 15.62 12.94 8.92
C GLY A 98 15.83 12.71 10.43
N GLU A 99 17.06 12.87 10.88
CA GLU A 99 17.48 12.64 12.28
C GLU A 99 16.72 13.50 13.31
N ASP A 100 16.19 14.64 12.90
CA ASP A 100 15.42 15.53 13.78
C ASP A 100 13.96 15.09 13.98
N TYR A 101 13.46 14.17 13.14
CA TYR A 101 12.08 13.72 13.19
C TYR A 101 11.76 13.02 14.50
N GLY A 102 10.73 13.52 15.22
CA GLY A 102 10.27 12.99 16.50
C GLY A 102 10.90 13.63 17.74
N LYS A 103 11.88 14.54 17.61
CA LYS A 103 12.52 15.21 18.77
C LYS A 103 11.53 15.98 19.66
N GLU A 104 10.53 16.62 19.05
CA GLU A 104 9.49 17.37 19.76
C GLU A 104 8.61 16.49 20.67
N ALA A 105 8.59 15.16 20.44
CA ALA A 105 7.87 14.20 21.25
C ALA A 105 8.70 13.67 22.45
N GLY A 106 9.90 14.21 22.68
CA GLY A 106 10.83 13.75 23.72
C GLY A 106 11.64 12.53 23.29
N GLU A 107 12.54 12.06 24.16
CA GLU A 107 13.54 11.03 23.84
C GLU A 107 12.92 9.71 23.35
N GLU A 108 11.90 9.18 24.03
CA GLU A 108 11.21 7.96 23.61
C GLU A 108 10.43 8.15 22.30
N GLY A 109 9.85 9.33 22.10
CA GLY A 109 9.16 9.69 20.86
C GLY A 109 10.12 9.77 19.68
N HIS A 110 11.30 10.38 19.89
CA HIS A 110 12.39 10.44 18.92
C HIS A 110 12.87 9.03 18.56
N LYS A 111 13.16 8.19 19.56
CA LYS A 111 13.57 6.79 19.32
C LYS A 111 12.52 6.01 18.52
N THR A 112 11.25 6.13 18.88
CA THR A 112 10.15 5.47 18.16
C THR A 112 10.04 5.95 16.71
N ALA A 113 10.15 7.27 16.50
CA ALA A 113 10.15 7.87 15.18
C ALA A 113 11.31 7.35 14.32
N GLN A 114 12.53 7.33 14.86
CA GLN A 114 13.71 6.85 14.14
C GLN A 114 13.63 5.35 13.83
N MET A 115 13.17 4.51 14.78
CA MET A 115 12.91 3.08 14.50
C MET A 115 11.88 2.88 13.39
N THR A 116 10.87 3.74 13.30
CA THR A 116 9.85 3.68 12.23
C THR A 116 10.45 4.03 10.87
N LEU A 117 11.31 5.05 10.81
CA LEU A 117 12.03 5.41 9.58
C LEU A 117 12.89 4.25 9.10
N GLU A 118 13.67 3.64 9.99
CA GLU A 118 14.52 2.48 9.68
C GLU A 118 13.67 1.28 9.20
N ALA A 119 12.62 0.92 9.94
CA ALA A 119 11.74 -0.19 9.58
C ALA A 119 11.12 -0.03 8.18
N SER A 120 10.71 1.18 7.82
CA SER A 120 10.16 1.46 6.49
C SER A 120 11.17 1.26 5.37
N GLN A 121 12.45 1.60 5.60
CA GLN A 121 13.53 1.40 4.64
C GLN A 121 13.87 -0.09 4.51
N THR A 122 14.00 -0.79 5.64
CA THR A 122 14.23 -2.23 5.68
C THR A 122 13.13 -2.98 4.92
N TYR A 123 11.88 -2.59 5.09
CA TYR A 123 10.76 -3.19 4.37
C TYR A 123 10.90 -3.03 2.83
N GLY A 124 11.31 -1.87 2.34
CA GLY A 124 11.57 -1.66 0.92
C GLY A 124 12.73 -2.52 0.39
N GLN A 125 13.79 -2.68 1.17
CA GLN A 125 14.90 -3.57 0.85
C GLN A 125 14.45 -5.03 0.78
N GLU A 126 13.72 -5.51 1.79
CA GLU A 126 13.21 -6.87 1.82
C GLU A 126 12.25 -7.15 0.66
N LEU A 127 11.39 -6.20 0.30
CA LEU A 127 10.50 -6.33 -0.86
C LEU A 127 11.29 -6.50 -2.15
N THR A 128 12.43 -5.82 -2.27
CA THR A 128 13.32 -5.97 -3.44
C THR A 128 14.03 -7.32 -3.43
N GLU A 129 14.53 -7.77 -2.29
CA GLU A 129 15.30 -9.01 -2.17
C GLU A 129 14.43 -10.27 -2.31
N LYS A 130 13.24 -10.25 -1.70
CA LYS A 130 12.36 -11.41 -1.58
C LYS A 130 11.23 -11.37 -2.61
N GLY A 131 10.90 -10.21 -3.17
CA GLY A 131 9.71 -10.01 -4.01
C GLY A 131 8.39 -10.00 -3.22
N SER A 132 8.46 -10.15 -1.90
CA SER A 132 7.33 -10.20 -0.96
C SER A 132 7.82 -9.85 0.45
N VAL A 133 6.89 -9.59 1.35
CA VAL A 133 7.10 -9.34 2.77
C VAL A 133 6.13 -10.24 3.55
N GLU A 134 6.66 -10.99 4.52
CA GLU A 134 5.90 -11.94 5.36
C GLU A 134 5.51 -11.31 6.71
#